data_AF-A0A1E5QCQ7-F1
#
_entry.id   AF-A0A1E5QCQ7-F1
#
_cell.length_a   1.000
_cell.length_b   1.000
_cell.length_c   1.000
_cell.angle_alpha   90.00
_cell.angle_beta   90.00
_cell.angle_gamma   90.00
#
_symmetry.space_group_name_H-M   'P 1'
#
loop_
_entity.id
_entity.type
_entity.pdbx_description
1 polymer ?
#
loop_
_entity_poly.entity_id
_entity_poly.type
_entity_poly.pdbx_seq_one_letter_code
_entity_poly.pdbx_strand_id
1 'polypeptide(L)'
;MRNLAALCGLALSLTACAQTPRTVVPSQPGPEGHLTIMAPGQRFNLDAPPADWIISGGEDDAIPSITTVTQDGVQALEIKSGPHRVIAVRQVNAMMLATPFLSWSWNLSNHGAGIHPVRLVVGFYGGAPADTQTGGQGNNIPPHDRALALVWGDTALKRGALSLPPPDRPLEVPVYTLRGGRENTRKWWFETVDLSDLYAKAWPLDDFRHVRITFVGLAAAPTQTVVRGRISGISLTR
;
A
#
# COMPACT_ATOMS: atom_id res chain seq x y z
N MET A 1 40.76 40.48 57.55
CA MET A 1 40.44 40.95 56.17
C MET A 1 41.24 40.14 55.15
N ARG A 2 40.59 39.17 54.48
CA ARG A 2 40.74 38.80 53.05
C ARG A 2 40.16 37.40 52.83
N ASN A 3 38.91 37.40 52.36
CA ASN A 3 38.19 36.23 51.86
C ASN A 3 38.82 35.80 50.52
N LEU A 4 39.21 34.53 50.39
CA LEU A 4 39.45 33.92 49.08
C LEU A 4 38.13 33.33 48.59
N ALA A 5 37.61 33.91 47.51
CA ALA A 5 36.39 33.49 46.85
C ALA A 5 36.62 32.19 46.07
N ALA A 6 35.79 31.18 46.34
CA ALA A 6 35.67 29.97 45.53
C ALA A 6 34.87 30.28 44.26
N LEU A 7 35.49 30.17 43.08
CA LEU A 7 34.77 30.16 41.80
C LEU A 7 34.39 28.72 41.45
N CYS A 8 33.10 28.43 41.61
CA CYS A 8 32.45 27.22 41.12
C CYS A 8 31.85 27.55 39.74
N GLY A 9 32.50 27.11 38.66
CA GLY A 9 32.06 27.36 37.28
C GLY A 9 31.41 26.13 36.68
N LEU A 10 30.07 26.12 36.70
CA LEU A 10 29.18 25.14 36.08
C LEU A 10 29.46 25.01 34.57
N ALA A 11 29.87 23.83 34.10
CA ALA A 11 29.89 23.53 32.66
C ALA A 11 28.60 22.80 32.27
N LEU A 12 27.76 23.48 31.48
CA LEU A 12 26.50 22.98 30.94
C LEU A 12 26.75 21.79 30.00
N SER A 13 26.20 20.62 30.35
CA SER A 13 26.07 19.47 29.45
C SER A 13 24.93 19.71 28.46
N LEU A 14 25.29 20.06 27.22
CA LEU A 14 24.37 20.04 26.08
C LEU A 14 24.08 18.57 25.71
N THR A 15 23.09 17.94 26.35
CA THR A 15 22.52 16.68 25.87
C THR A 15 21.60 16.99 24.69
N ALA A 16 22.18 17.05 23.49
CA ALA A 16 21.42 16.96 22.25
C ALA A 16 20.79 15.56 22.20
N CYS A 17 19.48 15.47 22.42
CA CYS A 17 18.70 14.28 22.12
C CYS A 17 18.71 14.08 20.59
N ALA A 18 19.74 13.44 20.06
CA ALA A 18 19.72 12.91 18.71
C ALA A 18 18.66 11.79 18.68
N GLN A 19 17.46 12.11 18.22
CA GLN A 19 16.44 11.11 17.89
C GLN A 19 17.04 10.22 16.80
N THR A 20 17.42 9.00 17.18
CA THR A 20 17.93 8.00 16.25
C THR A 20 16.84 7.74 15.22
N PRO A 21 17.10 7.88 13.90
CA PRO A 21 16.12 7.53 12.89
C PRO A 21 15.72 6.07 13.10
N ARG A 22 14.43 5.83 13.33
CA ARG A 22 13.90 4.48 13.51
C ARG A 22 14.02 3.75 12.18
N THR A 23 15.02 2.87 12.05
CA THR A 23 15.15 2.00 10.89
C THR A 23 13.94 1.07 10.83
N VAL A 24 13.06 1.28 9.84
CA VAL A 24 11.94 0.38 9.57
C VAL A 24 12.50 -0.87 8.89
N VAL A 25 12.35 -2.03 9.54
CA VAL A 25 12.71 -3.32 8.95
C VAL A 25 11.48 -3.83 8.18
N PRO A 26 11.55 -3.98 6.84
CA PRO A 26 10.43 -4.49 6.07
C PRO A 26 10.04 -5.91 6.49
N SER A 27 8.74 -6.20 6.45
CA SER A 27 8.26 -7.57 6.69
C SER A 27 8.68 -8.52 5.56
N GLN A 28 9.17 -9.70 5.91
CA GLN A 28 9.65 -10.73 4.96
C GLN A 28 8.79 -11.99 5.04
N PRO A 29 8.61 -12.73 3.93
CA PRO A 29 7.93 -14.02 3.95
C PRO A 29 8.60 -15.02 4.89
N GLY A 30 7.79 -15.86 5.54
CA GLY A 30 8.28 -17.00 6.31
C GLY A 30 8.92 -18.08 5.42
N PRO A 31 9.59 -19.08 6.01
CA PRO A 31 10.22 -20.19 5.27
C PRO A 31 9.28 -20.92 4.31
N GLU A 32 7.99 -20.94 4.62
CA GLU A 32 6.92 -21.53 3.83
C GLU A 32 6.54 -20.71 2.57
N GLY A 33 7.11 -19.52 2.39
CA GLY A 33 6.76 -18.63 1.27
C GLY A 33 5.42 -17.93 1.46
N HIS A 34 5.00 -17.72 2.69
CA HIS A 34 3.78 -17.00 3.04
C HIS A 34 4.13 -15.70 3.78
N LEU A 35 3.43 -14.62 3.44
CA LEU A 35 3.49 -13.36 4.15
C LEU A 35 2.10 -12.78 4.32
N THR A 36 1.58 -12.80 5.54
CA THR A 36 0.38 -12.03 5.88
C THR A 36 0.71 -10.55 5.86
N ILE A 37 0.04 -9.79 4.99
CA ILE A 37 0.12 -8.32 4.93
C ILE A 37 -0.91 -7.69 5.86
N MET A 38 -2.11 -8.27 5.93
CA MET A 38 -3.20 -7.81 6.79
C MET A 38 -4.00 -9.01 7.30
N ALA A 39 -4.05 -9.18 8.62
CA ALA A 39 -4.79 -10.28 9.25
C ALA A 39 -6.15 -9.81 9.80
N PRO A 40 -7.25 -10.58 9.62
CA PRO A 40 -8.56 -10.30 10.22
C PRO A 40 -8.65 -10.57 11.73
N GLY A 41 -7.56 -10.37 12.48
CA GLY A 41 -7.51 -10.61 13.93
C GLY A 41 -6.45 -9.82 14.69
N GLN A 42 -5.47 -9.22 13.99
CA GLN A 42 -4.56 -8.28 14.64
C GLN A 42 -5.31 -6.97 14.89
N ARG A 43 -5.19 -6.41 16.11
CA ARG A 43 -5.67 -5.04 16.42
C ARG A 43 -4.85 -4.05 15.61
N PHE A 44 -5.23 -3.87 14.35
CA PHE A 44 -4.68 -2.85 13.50
C PHE A 44 -5.29 -1.51 13.91
N ASN A 45 -4.46 -0.66 14.50
CA ASN A 45 -4.82 0.70 14.89
C ASN A 45 -4.13 1.67 13.93
N LEU A 46 -4.89 2.47 13.21
CA LEU A 46 -4.35 3.46 12.26
C LEU A 46 -3.94 4.76 12.93
N ASP A 47 -4.42 5.02 14.15
CA ASP A 47 -3.95 6.13 14.98
C ASP A 47 -2.58 5.81 15.63
N ALA A 48 -2.18 4.54 15.60
CA ALA A 48 -0.88 4.05 16.03
C ALA A 48 -0.45 2.89 15.11
N PRO A 49 -0.20 3.18 13.81
CA PRO A 49 0.08 2.14 12.83
C PRO A 49 1.35 1.38 13.22
N PRO A 50 1.44 0.07 12.93
CA PRO A 50 2.69 -0.66 13.10
C PRO A 50 3.80 0.03 12.29
N ALA A 51 5.06 -0.08 12.75
CA ALA A 51 6.17 0.69 12.20
C ALA A 51 6.46 0.41 10.71
N ASP A 52 6.00 -0.73 10.19
CA ASP A 52 6.11 -1.11 8.79
C ASP A 52 4.92 -0.64 7.93
N TRP A 53 4.02 0.17 8.48
CA TRP A 53 2.94 0.82 7.74
C TRP A 53 3.25 2.29 7.51
N ILE A 54 3.00 2.71 6.28
CA ILE A 54 3.05 4.10 5.86
C ILE A 54 1.65 4.49 5.44
N ILE A 55 1.17 5.61 5.96
CA ILE A 55 -0.10 6.20 5.56
C ILE A 55 0.13 7.63 5.14
N SER A 56 -0.46 8.02 4.01
CA SER A 56 -0.41 9.38 3.49
C SER A 56 -1.80 9.77 2.99
N GLY A 57 -2.29 10.93 3.47
CA GLY A 57 -3.42 11.66 2.94
C GLY A 57 -2.94 12.98 2.31
N GLY A 58 -3.78 13.64 1.51
CA GLY A 58 -3.47 14.95 0.91
C GLY A 58 -3.19 16.06 1.94
N GLU A 59 -2.82 17.25 1.44
CA GLU A 59 -2.15 18.40 2.11
C GLU A 59 -2.75 19.01 3.41
N ASP A 60 -3.77 18.43 4.01
CA ASP A 60 -4.24 18.85 5.34
C ASP A 60 -4.28 17.63 6.26
N ASP A 61 -4.06 17.83 7.56
CA ASP A 61 -4.08 16.86 8.69
C ASP A 61 -5.39 16.03 8.83
N ALA A 62 -6.19 15.89 7.77
CA ALA A 62 -7.26 14.93 7.66
C ALA A 62 -6.71 13.51 7.85
N ILE A 63 -6.92 12.99 9.06
CA ILE A 63 -6.63 11.62 9.45
C ILE A 63 -7.13 10.69 8.33
N PRO A 64 -6.28 9.75 7.85
CA PRO A 64 -6.66 8.79 6.83
C PRO A 64 -8.00 8.15 7.20
N SER A 65 -8.95 8.15 6.28
CA SER A 65 -10.31 7.60 6.46
C SER A 65 -10.34 6.06 6.47
N ILE A 66 -9.22 5.45 6.85
CA ILE A 66 -9.06 4.01 6.94
C ILE A 66 -9.40 3.65 8.39
N THR A 67 -10.20 2.60 8.59
CA THR A 67 -10.62 2.15 9.92
C THR A 67 -10.76 0.64 9.94
N THR A 68 -10.60 0.02 11.10
CA THR A 68 -10.91 -1.40 11.29
C THR A 68 -12.41 -1.54 11.56
N VAL A 69 -13.09 -2.41 10.82
CA VAL A 69 -14.53 -2.68 10.97
C VAL A 69 -14.81 -4.18 10.98
N THR A 70 -15.96 -4.58 11.52
CA THR A 70 -16.51 -5.92 11.34
C THR A 70 -17.76 -5.83 10.48
N GLN A 71 -17.75 -6.47 9.31
CA GLN A 71 -18.87 -6.48 8.37
C GLN A 71 -19.27 -7.93 8.09
N ASP A 72 -20.51 -8.30 8.41
CA ASP A 72 -21.05 -9.66 8.24
C ASP A 72 -20.17 -10.74 8.92
N GLY A 73 -19.66 -10.43 10.12
CA GLY A 73 -18.77 -11.31 10.88
C GLY A 73 -17.31 -11.33 10.41
N VAL A 74 -16.95 -10.60 9.36
CA VAL A 74 -15.58 -10.53 8.83
C VAL A 74 -14.91 -9.24 9.30
N GLN A 75 -13.76 -9.35 9.99
CA GLN A 75 -12.92 -8.19 10.32
C GLN A 75 -12.16 -7.71 9.07
N ALA A 76 -12.17 -6.41 8.83
CA ALA A 76 -11.63 -5.81 7.62
C ALA A 76 -11.11 -4.39 7.86
N LEU A 77 -10.24 -3.93 6.97
CA LEU A 77 -9.97 -2.50 6.83
C LEU A 77 -10.98 -1.88 5.87
N GLU A 78 -11.74 -0.93 6.39
CA GLU A 78 -12.58 -0.04 5.59
C GLU A 78 -11.78 1.19 5.21
N ILE A 79 -11.68 1.47 3.92
CA ILE A 79 -11.19 2.72 3.37
C ILE A 79 -12.37 3.50 2.77
N LYS A 80 -12.49 4.77 3.14
CA LYS A 80 -13.53 5.67 2.60
C LYS A 80 -12.91 6.63 1.61
N SER A 81 -13.42 6.65 0.39
CA SER A 81 -13.04 7.70 -0.56
C SER A 81 -13.64 9.05 -0.14
N GLY A 82 -12.98 10.14 -0.52
CA GLY A 82 -13.39 11.50 -0.20
C GLY A 82 -12.75 12.50 -1.15
N PRO A 83 -12.74 13.80 -0.83
CA PRO A 83 -12.19 14.83 -1.72
C PRO A 83 -10.67 14.74 -1.91
N HIS A 84 -9.97 14.04 -1.00
CA HIS A 84 -8.53 13.88 -1.05
C HIS A 84 -8.13 12.43 -1.38
N ARG A 85 -6.93 12.29 -1.96
CA ARG A 85 -6.27 11.00 -2.11
C ARG A 85 -5.89 10.48 -0.72
N VAL A 86 -6.06 9.17 -0.54
CA VAL A 86 -5.52 8.44 0.61
C VAL A 86 -4.74 7.23 0.10
N ILE A 87 -3.60 6.94 0.72
CA ILE A 87 -2.83 5.72 0.50
C ILE A 87 -2.32 5.18 1.84
N ALA A 88 -2.53 3.90 2.09
CA ALA A 88 -1.91 3.17 3.19
C ALA A 88 -1.25 1.92 2.65
N VAL A 89 0.03 1.79 2.87
CA VAL A 89 0.84 0.68 2.38
C VAL A 89 1.61 0.06 3.52
N ARG A 90 1.73 -1.26 3.48
CA ARG A 90 2.66 -1.99 4.34
C ARG A 90 3.94 -2.22 3.56
N GLN A 91 5.05 -1.80 4.12
CA GLN A 91 6.37 -2.08 3.60
C GLN A 91 6.69 -3.57 3.78
N VAL A 92 7.00 -4.22 2.67
CA VAL A 92 7.38 -5.63 2.62
C VAL A 92 8.67 -5.78 1.85
N ASN A 93 9.27 -6.95 1.95
CA ASN A 93 10.48 -7.28 1.22
C ASN A 93 10.40 -8.73 0.74
N ALA A 94 9.52 -8.97 -0.22
CA ALA A 94 9.21 -10.31 -0.72
C ALA A 94 9.78 -10.52 -2.13
N MET A 95 10.41 -11.66 -2.38
CA MET A 95 10.93 -11.99 -3.71
C MET A 95 9.78 -12.44 -4.61
N MET A 96 9.60 -11.80 -5.77
CA MET A 96 8.44 -12.08 -6.64
C MET A 96 8.42 -13.53 -7.14
N LEU A 97 9.59 -14.10 -7.43
CA LEU A 97 9.74 -15.52 -7.78
C LEU A 97 9.36 -16.50 -6.65
N ALA A 98 9.43 -16.05 -5.40
CA ALA A 98 9.14 -16.90 -4.24
C ALA A 98 7.71 -16.74 -3.73
N THR A 99 7.08 -15.58 -3.96
CA THR A 99 5.73 -15.26 -3.50
C THR A 99 4.92 -14.50 -4.58
N PRO A 100 4.63 -15.13 -5.74
CA PRO A 100 4.00 -14.44 -6.87
C PRO A 100 2.51 -14.19 -6.66
N PHE A 101 1.83 -14.95 -5.81
CA PHE A 101 0.38 -14.84 -5.67
C PHE A 101 0.00 -13.88 -4.56
N LEU A 102 -0.87 -12.92 -4.89
CA LEU A 102 -1.51 -12.02 -3.93
C LEU A 102 -2.96 -12.43 -3.76
N SER A 103 -3.39 -12.65 -2.52
CA SER A 103 -4.77 -13.05 -2.18
C SER A 103 -5.38 -12.13 -1.14
N TRP A 104 -6.69 -11.91 -1.22
CA TRP A 104 -7.47 -11.14 -0.25
C TRP A 104 -8.97 -11.43 -0.38
N SER A 105 -9.74 -11.00 0.62
CA SER A 105 -11.19 -10.90 0.53
C SER A 105 -11.62 -9.44 0.44
N TRP A 106 -12.69 -9.15 -0.31
CA TRP A 106 -13.20 -7.80 -0.48
C TRP A 106 -14.73 -7.72 -0.39
N ASN A 107 -15.21 -6.58 0.09
CA ASN A 107 -16.62 -6.18 0.11
C ASN A 107 -16.69 -4.67 -0.18
N LEU A 108 -17.27 -4.31 -1.33
CA LEU A 108 -17.38 -2.91 -1.76
C LEU A 108 -18.80 -2.40 -1.62
N SER A 109 -18.94 -1.13 -1.24
CA SER A 109 -20.21 -0.43 -1.38
C SER A 109 -20.56 -0.23 -2.85
N ASN A 110 -21.83 0.07 -3.15
CA ASN A 110 -22.22 0.48 -4.48
C ASN A 110 -21.50 1.76 -4.88
N HIS A 111 -21.04 1.84 -6.13
CA HIS A 111 -20.52 3.05 -6.74
C HIS A 111 -21.30 3.39 -8.02
N GLY A 112 -21.04 4.58 -8.56
CA GLY A 112 -21.58 5.04 -9.83
C GLY A 112 -20.96 4.32 -11.03
N ALA A 113 -21.06 4.92 -12.21
CA ALA A 113 -20.39 4.42 -13.40
C ALA A 113 -18.86 4.51 -13.26
N GLY A 114 -18.13 3.65 -13.97
CA GLY A 114 -16.68 3.64 -14.02
C GLY A 114 -15.99 2.78 -12.95
N ILE A 115 -14.73 3.12 -12.67
CA ILE A 115 -13.88 2.38 -11.74
C ILE A 115 -14.22 2.80 -10.31
N HIS A 116 -14.37 1.82 -9.42
CA HIS A 116 -14.52 2.06 -8.00
C HIS A 116 -13.29 2.82 -7.46
N PRO A 117 -13.45 3.88 -6.64
CA PRO A 117 -12.33 4.75 -6.25
C PRO A 117 -11.30 4.05 -5.36
N VAL A 118 -11.68 3.00 -4.65
CA VAL A 118 -10.75 2.16 -3.87
C VAL A 118 -9.94 1.25 -4.78
N ARG A 119 -8.64 1.14 -4.50
CA ARG A 119 -7.65 0.36 -5.24
C ARG A 119 -6.79 -0.44 -4.29
N LEU A 120 -6.33 -1.60 -4.73
CA LEU A 120 -5.18 -2.26 -4.13
C LEU A 120 -3.94 -1.86 -4.94
N VAL A 121 -2.86 -1.47 -4.27
CA VAL A 121 -1.62 -1.03 -4.92
C VAL A 121 -0.46 -1.92 -4.53
N VAL A 122 0.40 -2.23 -5.50
CA VAL A 122 1.59 -3.06 -5.32
C VAL A 122 2.79 -2.33 -5.90
N GLY A 123 3.85 -2.21 -5.11
CA GLY A 123 5.13 -1.65 -5.55
C GLY A 123 6.16 -2.74 -5.77
N PHE A 124 6.98 -2.56 -6.80
CA PHE A 124 8.07 -3.46 -7.15
C PHE A 124 9.39 -2.70 -7.22
N TYR A 125 10.50 -3.42 -7.01
CA TYR A 125 11.84 -2.88 -7.18
C TYR A 125 12.81 -3.94 -7.69
N GLY A 126 13.75 -3.51 -8.54
CA GLY A 126 14.94 -4.28 -8.95
C GLY A 126 14.87 -4.88 -10.35
N GLY A 127 13.72 -4.80 -11.02
CA GLY A 127 13.58 -5.32 -12.39
C GLY A 127 13.77 -4.27 -13.49
N ALA A 128 13.53 -3.00 -13.17
CA ALA A 128 13.60 -1.94 -14.15
C ALA A 128 15.07 -1.63 -14.54
N PRO A 129 15.34 -1.31 -15.82
CA PRO A 129 16.64 -0.78 -16.24
C PRO A 129 17.10 0.42 -15.40
N ALA A 130 18.41 0.56 -15.16
CA ALA A 130 18.96 1.57 -14.25
C ALA A 130 18.61 3.03 -14.62
N ASP A 131 18.33 3.30 -15.90
CA ASP A 131 17.91 4.60 -16.44
C ASP A 131 16.40 4.86 -16.34
N THR A 132 15.60 3.84 -16.01
CA THR A 132 14.14 3.92 -15.89
C THR A 132 13.65 4.05 -14.45
N GLN A 133 14.55 4.31 -13.50
CA GLN A 133 14.17 4.57 -12.11
C GLN A 133 13.36 5.86 -12.05
N THR A 134 12.03 5.73 -12.06
CA THR A 134 11.13 6.78 -11.61
C THR A 134 11.39 6.94 -10.12
N GLY A 135 12.27 7.88 -9.77
CA GLY A 135 12.51 8.28 -8.38
C GLY A 135 11.17 8.48 -7.70
N GLY A 136 11.00 7.82 -6.54
CA GLY A 136 9.74 7.73 -5.80
C GLY A 136 8.99 9.05 -5.81
N GLN A 137 7.98 9.16 -6.67
CA GLN A 137 7.27 10.40 -6.87
C GLN A 137 6.34 10.63 -5.69
N GLY A 138 6.87 11.33 -4.69
CA GLY A 138 6.14 12.01 -3.64
C GLY A 138 5.44 11.09 -2.66
N ASN A 139 5.41 11.55 -1.41
CA ASN A 139 4.78 10.88 -0.27
C ASN A 139 5.66 9.76 0.30
N ASN A 140 5.62 9.57 1.62
CA ASN A 140 6.40 8.65 2.46
C ASN A 140 6.38 7.14 2.06
N ILE A 141 6.01 6.76 0.84
CA ILE A 141 5.83 5.39 0.33
C ILE A 141 7.19 4.69 0.16
N PRO A 142 7.29 3.36 0.36
CA PRO A 142 8.55 2.65 0.17
C PRO A 142 9.13 2.79 -1.25
N PRO A 143 10.46 2.80 -1.40
CA PRO A 143 11.11 2.85 -2.71
C PRO A 143 10.61 1.74 -3.65
N HIS A 144 10.34 2.13 -4.89
CA HIS A 144 9.87 1.25 -5.95
C HIS A 144 10.25 1.85 -7.31
N ASP A 145 10.47 1.00 -8.32
CA ASP A 145 10.73 1.41 -9.71
C ASP A 145 9.51 1.16 -10.62
N ARG A 146 8.65 0.22 -10.23
CA ARG A 146 7.37 -0.09 -10.88
C ARG A 146 6.25 -0.13 -9.85
N ALA A 147 5.03 0.16 -10.29
CA ALA A 147 3.83 0.00 -9.47
C ALA A 147 2.65 -0.47 -10.31
N LEU A 148 1.76 -1.25 -9.70
CA LEU A 148 0.55 -1.79 -10.31
C LEU A 148 -0.66 -1.43 -9.44
N ALA A 149 -1.74 -1.01 -10.07
CA ALA A 149 -3.02 -0.80 -9.40
C ALA A 149 -4.01 -1.91 -9.78
N LEU A 150 -4.59 -2.57 -8.77
CA LEU A 150 -5.73 -3.47 -8.93
C LEU A 150 -7.01 -2.71 -8.60
N VAL A 151 -7.96 -2.72 -9.51
CA VAL A 151 -9.17 -1.89 -9.43
C VAL A 151 -10.44 -2.71 -9.68
N TRP A 152 -11.57 -2.22 -9.18
CA TRP A 152 -12.87 -2.84 -9.43
C TRP A 152 -13.67 -2.03 -10.44
N GLY A 153 -14.08 -2.66 -11.55
CA GLY A 153 -14.93 -2.03 -12.56
C GLY A 153 -16.40 -1.92 -12.14
N ASP A 154 -17.17 -1.15 -12.91
CA ASP A 154 -18.64 -1.04 -12.83
C ASP A 154 -19.39 -2.24 -13.41
N THR A 155 -18.70 -3.13 -14.13
CA THR A 155 -19.25 -4.37 -14.71
C THR A 155 -18.27 -5.53 -14.55
N ALA A 156 -18.78 -6.74 -14.29
CA ALA A 156 -17.95 -7.95 -14.29
C ALA A 156 -17.32 -8.27 -15.64
N LEU A 157 -17.84 -7.75 -16.76
CA LEU A 157 -17.31 -8.01 -18.12
C LEU A 157 -15.89 -7.46 -18.34
N LYS A 158 -15.47 -6.47 -17.55
CA LYS A 158 -14.12 -5.87 -17.64
C LYS A 158 -13.08 -6.66 -16.84
N ARG A 159 -13.48 -7.72 -16.12
CA ARG A 159 -12.56 -8.52 -15.30
C ARG A 159 -11.43 -9.10 -16.16
N GLY A 160 -10.21 -9.09 -15.63
CA GLY A 160 -9.04 -9.67 -16.26
C GLY A 160 -8.32 -8.75 -17.25
N ALA A 161 -8.84 -7.53 -17.48
CA ALA A 161 -8.19 -6.57 -18.36
C ALA A 161 -7.02 -5.88 -17.65
N LEU A 162 -5.84 -5.95 -18.26
CA LEU A 162 -4.67 -5.13 -17.92
C LEU A 162 -4.59 -3.95 -18.91
N SER A 163 -4.74 -2.74 -18.40
CA SER A 163 -4.58 -1.50 -19.16
C SER A 163 -3.22 -0.89 -18.87
N LEU A 164 -2.44 -0.63 -19.92
CA LEU A 164 -1.16 0.06 -19.80
C LEU A 164 -1.38 1.59 -19.86
N PRO A 165 -0.45 2.38 -19.28
CA PRO A 165 -0.45 3.82 -19.43
C PRO A 165 -0.43 4.23 -20.90
N PRO A 166 -1.22 5.23 -21.31
CA PRO A 166 -1.18 5.70 -22.69
C PRO A 166 0.13 6.48 -22.94
N PRO A 167 0.60 6.58 -24.20
CA PRO A 167 1.90 7.18 -24.52
C PRO A 167 2.06 8.64 -24.09
N ASP A 168 0.96 9.38 -24.00
CA ASP A 168 0.91 10.78 -23.56
C ASP A 168 0.96 10.94 -22.03
N ARG A 169 0.77 9.86 -21.27
CA ARG A 169 0.84 9.83 -19.79
C ARG A 169 1.66 8.64 -19.30
N PRO A 170 2.96 8.56 -19.66
CA PRO A 170 3.80 7.39 -19.38
C PRO A 170 4.13 7.21 -17.90
N LEU A 171 3.86 8.22 -17.06
CA LEU A 171 4.07 8.18 -15.61
C LEU A 171 2.86 7.59 -14.85
N GLU A 172 1.75 7.32 -15.52
CA GLU A 172 0.66 6.57 -14.89
C GLU A 172 1.07 5.12 -14.64
N VAL A 173 0.40 4.46 -13.69
CA VAL A 173 0.66 3.05 -13.39
C VAL A 173 -0.24 2.14 -14.23
N PRO A 174 0.23 0.97 -14.68
CA PRO A 174 -0.65 -0.07 -15.20
C PRO A 174 -1.79 -0.41 -14.25
N VAL A 175 -2.94 -0.74 -14.82
CA VAL A 175 -4.19 -1.00 -14.09
C VAL A 175 -4.76 -2.36 -14.47
N TYR A 176 -4.90 -3.25 -13.49
CA TYR A 176 -5.57 -4.54 -13.66
C TYR A 176 -6.99 -4.51 -13.08
N THR A 177 -7.98 -4.91 -13.87
CA THR A 177 -9.38 -4.91 -13.46
C THR A 177 -9.78 -6.24 -12.84
N LEU A 178 -10.13 -6.19 -11.56
CA LEU A 178 -10.61 -7.31 -10.74
C LEU A 178 -12.08 -7.63 -11.04
N ARG A 179 -12.62 -8.67 -10.39
CA ARG A 179 -14.07 -8.92 -10.39
C ARG A 179 -14.78 -7.72 -9.78
N GLY A 180 -15.42 -6.90 -10.60
CA GLY A 180 -16.22 -5.76 -10.17
C GLY A 180 -17.70 -5.97 -10.46
N GLY A 181 -18.44 -4.89 -10.70
CA GLY A 181 -19.84 -4.94 -11.07
C GLY A 181 -20.79 -4.69 -9.91
N ARG A 182 -21.89 -3.97 -10.18
CA ARG A 182 -22.97 -3.68 -9.23
C ARG A 182 -23.63 -4.95 -8.68
N GLU A 183 -23.54 -6.05 -9.43
CA GLU A 183 -24.00 -7.38 -9.07
C GLU A 183 -23.16 -8.05 -7.98
N ASN A 184 -21.90 -7.61 -7.83
CA ASN A 184 -20.92 -8.20 -6.91
C ASN A 184 -20.65 -7.32 -5.68
N THR A 185 -21.17 -6.08 -5.63
CA THR A 185 -21.05 -5.21 -4.46
C THR A 185 -21.89 -5.71 -3.27
N ARG A 186 -21.54 -5.25 -2.07
CA ARG A 186 -22.18 -5.58 -0.77
C ARG A 186 -22.16 -7.08 -0.42
N LYS A 187 -21.25 -7.83 -1.02
CA LYS A 187 -20.97 -9.24 -0.72
C LYS A 187 -19.48 -9.42 -0.52
N TRP A 188 -19.12 -10.44 0.23
CA TRP A 188 -17.74 -10.87 0.38
C TRP A 188 -17.32 -11.77 -0.78
N TRP A 189 -16.18 -11.44 -1.37
CA TRP A 189 -15.55 -12.25 -2.41
C TRP A 189 -14.09 -12.47 -2.08
N PHE A 190 -13.62 -13.69 -2.28
CA PHE A 190 -12.21 -14.02 -2.28
C PHE A 190 -11.63 -13.81 -3.69
N GLU A 191 -10.46 -13.20 -3.78
CA GLU A 191 -9.73 -12.99 -5.03
C GLU A 191 -8.25 -13.35 -4.83
N THR A 192 -7.65 -13.90 -5.88
CA THR A 192 -6.22 -14.15 -6.00
C THR A 192 -5.75 -13.70 -7.37
N VAL A 193 -4.59 -13.06 -7.44
CA VAL A 193 -3.92 -12.71 -8.68
C VAL A 193 -2.49 -13.19 -8.68
N ASP A 194 -2.01 -13.57 -9.87
CA ASP A 194 -0.60 -13.85 -10.11
C ASP A 194 0.11 -12.53 -10.46
N LEU A 195 0.87 -11.99 -9.51
CA LEU A 195 1.65 -10.77 -9.72
C LEU A 195 2.78 -11.00 -10.72
N SER A 196 3.30 -12.22 -10.86
CA SER A 196 4.37 -12.52 -11.81
C SER A 196 3.90 -12.35 -13.25
N ASP A 197 2.73 -12.91 -13.56
CA ASP A 197 2.09 -12.81 -14.88
C ASP A 197 1.72 -11.35 -15.22
N LEU A 198 1.12 -10.63 -14.26
CA LEU A 198 0.77 -9.21 -14.46
C LEU A 198 2.00 -8.33 -14.66
N TYR A 199 3.07 -8.55 -13.88
CA TYR A 199 4.31 -7.82 -14.00
C TYR A 199 4.96 -8.06 -15.37
N ALA A 200 5.09 -9.33 -15.78
CA ALA A 200 5.71 -9.69 -17.06
C ALA A 200 4.94 -9.12 -18.27
N LYS A 201 3.60 -9.02 -18.19
CA LYS A 201 2.78 -8.38 -19.22
C LYS A 201 2.93 -6.87 -19.25
N ALA A 202 3.07 -6.23 -18.07
CA ALA A 202 3.21 -4.79 -17.98
C ALA A 202 4.60 -4.30 -18.39
N TRP A 203 5.65 -5.05 -18.05
CA TRP A 203 7.04 -4.69 -18.29
C TRP A 203 7.84 -5.88 -18.86
N PRO A 204 7.60 -6.27 -20.13
CA PRO A 204 8.19 -7.47 -20.72
C PRO A 204 9.72 -7.39 -20.93
N LEU A 205 10.32 -6.20 -20.77
CA LEU A 205 11.75 -5.95 -20.94
C LEU A 205 12.52 -5.88 -19.61
N ASP A 206 11.83 -5.95 -18.47
CA ASP A 206 12.45 -5.89 -17.15
C ASP A 206 13.14 -7.22 -16.77
N ASP A 207 14.22 -7.17 -15.98
CA ASP A 207 14.87 -8.38 -15.46
C ASP A 207 14.11 -8.94 -14.26
N PHE A 208 13.22 -9.89 -14.56
CA PHE A 208 12.35 -10.53 -13.60
C PHE A 208 13.07 -11.16 -12.39
N ARG A 209 14.33 -11.60 -12.53
CA ARG A 209 15.06 -12.37 -11.52
C ARG A 209 15.32 -11.62 -10.22
N HIS A 210 15.38 -10.30 -10.32
CA HIS A 210 15.72 -9.42 -9.19
C HIS A 210 14.50 -8.72 -8.60
N VAL A 211 13.31 -8.98 -9.14
CA VAL A 211 12.12 -8.23 -8.74
C VAL A 211 11.67 -8.62 -7.34
N ARG A 212 11.50 -7.59 -6.52
CA ARG A 212 10.98 -7.68 -5.16
C ARG A 212 9.70 -6.87 -5.07
N ILE A 213 8.73 -7.40 -4.35
CA ILE A 213 7.56 -6.65 -3.89
C ILE A 213 8.02 -5.84 -2.67
N THR A 214 7.92 -4.51 -2.75
CA THR A 214 8.40 -3.59 -1.71
C THR A 214 7.28 -3.02 -0.85
N PHE A 215 6.06 -3.01 -1.36
CA PHE A 215 4.88 -2.70 -0.58
C PHE A 215 3.62 -3.30 -1.20
N VAL A 216 2.63 -3.52 -0.34
CA VAL A 216 1.25 -3.78 -0.73
C VAL A 216 0.34 -2.93 0.14
N GLY A 217 -0.69 -2.35 -0.47
CA GLY A 217 -1.58 -1.47 0.28
C GLY A 217 -2.89 -1.14 -0.40
N LEU A 218 -3.61 -0.22 0.22
CA LEU A 218 -4.88 0.31 -0.23
C LEU A 218 -4.71 1.78 -0.59
N ALA A 219 -5.38 2.21 -1.64
CA ALA A 219 -5.49 3.61 -2.00
C ALA A 219 -6.94 3.97 -2.33
N ALA A 220 -7.31 5.22 -2.11
CA ALA A 220 -8.56 5.78 -2.57
C ALA A 220 -8.30 7.00 -3.46
N ALA A 221 -8.85 6.96 -4.66
CA ALA A 221 -8.90 8.12 -5.55
C ALA A 221 -9.89 9.17 -5.03
N PRO A 222 -9.63 10.46 -5.25
CA PRO A 222 -10.57 11.53 -4.94
C PRO A 222 -11.94 11.33 -5.59
N THR A 223 -13.00 11.64 -4.86
CA THR A 223 -14.40 11.64 -5.34
C THR A 223 -15.25 12.56 -4.49
N GLN A 224 -16.28 13.14 -5.12
CA GLN A 224 -17.28 13.97 -4.45
C GLN A 224 -18.24 13.14 -3.59
N THR A 225 -18.43 11.86 -3.91
CA THR A 225 -19.29 10.95 -3.15
C THR A 225 -18.43 9.99 -2.33
N VAL A 226 -18.79 9.83 -1.06
CA VAL A 226 -18.11 8.87 -0.18
C VAL A 226 -18.50 7.45 -0.60
N VAL A 227 -17.50 6.68 -1.02
CA VAL A 227 -17.62 5.28 -1.38
C VAL A 227 -16.70 4.48 -0.45
N ARG A 228 -17.15 3.31 -0.02
CA ARG A 228 -16.44 2.48 0.96
C ARG A 228 -15.95 1.20 0.31
N GLY A 229 -14.69 0.86 0.55
CA GLY A 229 -14.15 -0.45 0.24
C GLY A 229 -13.66 -1.12 1.50
N ARG A 230 -14.00 -2.40 1.68
CA ARG A 230 -13.55 -3.21 2.81
C ARG A 230 -12.70 -4.35 2.31
N ILE A 231 -11.50 -4.48 2.85
CA ILE A 231 -10.52 -5.48 2.45
C ILE A 231 -10.09 -6.26 3.68
N SER A 232 -9.96 -7.57 3.53
CA SER A 232 -9.61 -8.49 4.62
C SER A 232 -8.60 -9.53 4.15
N GLY A 233 -7.69 -9.93 5.03
CA GLY A 233 -6.83 -11.10 4.78
C GLY A 233 -5.86 -10.94 3.62
N ILE A 234 -5.22 -9.78 3.43
CA ILE A 234 -4.23 -9.61 2.37
C ILE A 234 -3.00 -10.48 2.69
N SER A 235 -2.59 -11.33 1.75
CA SER A 235 -1.42 -12.20 1.88
C SER A 235 -0.68 -12.41 0.57
N LEU A 236 0.63 -12.62 0.66
CA LEU A 236 1.45 -13.14 -0.44
C LEU A 236 1.76 -14.63 -0.19
N THR A 237 1.71 -15.44 -1.25
CA THR A 237 1.97 -16.89 -1.21
C THR A 237 2.84 -17.33 -2.39
N ARG A 238 3.53 -18.46 -2.22
CA ARG A 238 4.20 -19.20 -3.29
C ARG A 238 3.22 -19.80 -4.29
#